data_AF-A0AA38SWX4-F1
#
_entry.id   AF-A0AA38SWX4-F1
#
_cell.length_a   1.000
_cell.length_b   1.000
_cell.length_c   1.000
_cell.angle_alpha   90.00
_cell.angle_beta   90.00
_cell.angle_gamma   90.00
#
_symmetry.space_group_name_H-M   'P 1'
#
loop_
_entity.id
_entity.type
_entity.pdbx_description
1 polymer ?
#
loop_
_entity_poly.entity_id
_entity_poly.type
_entity_poly.pdbx_seq_one_letter_code
_entity_poly.pdbx_strand_id
1 'polypeptide(L)'
;MASTVTSTNNLSLRSILEKDKLTGPNFLDWERNLMIVLRHERKWYVLEEPLGEAPPANAPAAARNAHKKCNTQTQMGILKIKI
;
A
#
# COMPACT_ATOMS: atom_id res chain seq x y z
N MET A 1 -32.51 34.51 6.63
CA MET A 1 -31.61 34.04 5.56
C MET A 1 -30.74 32.94 6.16
N ALA A 2 -31.11 31.67 5.98
CA ALA A 2 -30.33 30.55 6.48
C ALA A 2 -29.40 30.07 5.36
N SER A 3 -28.10 30.38 5.47
CA SER A 3 -27.12 29.88 4.51
C SER A 3 -26.89 28.39 4.78
N THR A 4 -27.40 27.56 3.88
CA THR A 4 -27.09 26.13 3.82
C THR A 4 -25.61 25.98 3.45
N VAL A 5 -24.77 25.67 4.44
CA VAL A 5 -23.40 25.21 4.20
C VAL A 5 -23.47 23.80 3.63
N THR A 6 -23.54 23.68 2.31
CA THR A 6 -23.32 22.39 1.64
C THR A 6 -21.83 22.08 1.76
N SER A 7 -21.46 21.40 2.83
CA SER A 7 -20.12 20.84 2.98
C SER A 7 -19.99 19.69 1.99
N THR A 8 -19.62 20.04 0.76
CA THR A 8 -19.31 19.09 -0.30
C THR A 8 -18.04 18.36 0.13
N ASN A 9 -18.23 17.33 0.93
CA ASN A 9 -17.22 16.40 1.37
C ASN A 9 -16.72 15.62 0.14
N ASN A 10 -15.85 16.27 -0.63
CA ASN A 10 -15.04 15.65 -1.68
C ASN A 10 -13.95 14.81 -0.98
N LEU A 11 -14.37 13.85 -0.15
CA LEU A 11 -13.48 12.88 0.48
C LEU A 11 -12.95 12.00 -0.63
N SER A 12 -11.83 12.41 -1.23
CA SER A 12 -11.04 11.52 -2.07
C SER A 12 -10.70 10.29 -1.24
N LEU A 13 -10.83 9.09 -1.80
CA LEU A 13 -10.48 7.84 -1.09
C LEU A 13 -9.03 7.87 -0.59
N ARG A 14 -8.15 8.68 -1.22
CA ARG A 14 -6.79 8.95 -0.74
C ARG A 14 -6.74 9.51 0.68
N SER A 15 -7.71 10.33 1.07
CA SER A 15 -7.79 10.90 2.43
C SER A 15 -7.94 9.84 3.52
N ILE A 16 -8.40 8.62 3.19
CA ILE A 16 -8.45 7.49 4.12
C ILE A 16 -7.03 7.08 4.53
N LEU A 17 -6.09 7.06 3.58
CA LEU A 17 -4.69 6.72 3.84
C LEU A 17 -3.95 7.83 4.60
N GLU A 18 -4.37 9.08 4.43
CA GLU A 18 -3.80 10.21 5.16
C GLU A 18 -4.22 10.23 6.63
N LYS A 19 -5.44 9.77 6.93
CA LYS A 19 -6.00 9.66 8.28
C LYS A 19 -5.49 8.43 9.03
N ASP A 20 -5.49 7.26 8.38
CA ASP A 20 -5.03 6.01 8.99
C ASP A 20 -3.59 5.69 8.57
N LYS A 21 -2.62 6.45 9.08
CA LYS A 21 -1.20 6.20 8.80
C LYS A 21 -0.76 4.84 9.36
N LEU A 22 0.15 4.18 8.66
CA LEU A 22 0.73 2.91 9.11
C LEU A 22 1.54 3.13 10.41
N THR A 23 1.06 2.56 11.51
CA THR A 23 1.71 2.63 12.84
C THR A 23 2.28 1.27 13.27
N GLY A 24 1.98 0.21 12.53
CA GLY A 24 2.41 -1.17 12.81
C GLY A 24 1.24 -2.04 13.30
N PRO A 25 0.62 -1.75 14.46
CA PRO A 25 -0.54 -2.50 14.96
C PRO A 25 -1.73 -2.49 14.02
N ASN A 26 -1.88 -1.44 13.20
CA ASN A 26 -2.97 -1.28 12.24
C ASN A 26 -2.65 -1.81 10.83
N PHE A 27 -1.65 -2.69 10.69
CA PHE A 27 -1.21 -3.16 9.37
C PHE A 27 -2.35 -3.73 8.52
N LEU A 28 -3.22 -4.56 9.10
CA LEU A 28 -4.34 -5.18 8.38
C LEU A 28 -5.38 -4.16 7.91
N ASP A 29 -5.70 -3.18 8.76
CA ASP A 29 -6.65 -2.12 8.42
C ASP A 29 -6.06 -1.18 7.36
N TRP A 30 -4.78 -0.83 7.50
CA TRP A 30 -4.05 -0.03 6.53
C TRP A 30 -3.94 -0.74 5.17
N GLU A 31 -3.61 -2.03 5.15
CA GLU A 31 -3.52 -2.85 3.94
C GLU A 31 -4.88 -2.92 3.23
N ARG A 32 -5.97 -3.13 4.00
CA ARG A 32 -7.34 -3.13 3.45
C ARG A 32 -7.71 -1.77 2.85
N ASN A 33 -7.44 -0.68 3.56
CA ASN A 33 -7.69 0.67 3.07
C ASN A 33 -6.88 0.97 1.79
N LEU A 34 -5.63 0.54 1.74
CA LEU A 34 -4.75 0.67 0.57
C LEU A 34 -5.30 -0.10 -0.62
N MET A 35 -5.73 -1.35 -0.43
CA MET A 35 -6.34 -2.14 -1.50
C MET A 35 -7.59 -1.47 -2.08
N ILE A 36 -8.44 -0.86 -1.25
CA ILE A 36 -9.65 -0.15 -1.71
C ILE A 36 -9.26 1.04 -2.58
N VAL A 37 -8.31 1.87 -2.14
CA VAL A 37 -7.84 3.04 -2.89
C VAL A 37 -7.24 2.63 -4.23
N LEU A 38 -6.37 1.62 -4.25
CA LEU A 38 -5.72 1.16 -5.47
C LEU A 38 -6.70 0.53 -6.47
N ARG A 39 -7.70 -0.22 -6.00
CA ARG A 39 -8.78 -0.74 -6.86
C ARG A 39 -9.60 0.39 -7.47
N HIS A 40 -10.00 1.37 -6.67
CA HIS A 40 -10.79 2.50 -7.14
C HIS A 40 -10.04 3.32 -8.20
N GLU A 41 -8.74 3.53 -8.01
CA GLU A 41 -7.90 4.27 -8.95
C GLU A 41 -7.40 3.45 -10.14
N ARG A 42 -7.76 2.15 -10.23
CA ARG A 42 -7.24 1.20 -11.23
C ARG A 42 -5.71 1.12 -11.23
N LYS A 43 -5.11 1.29 -10.05
CA LYS A 43 -3.66 1.24 -9.80
C LYS A 43 -3.23 -0.07 -9.13
N TRP A 44 -4.01 -1.13 -9.31
CA TRP A 44 -3.69 -2.45 -8.75
C TRP A 44 -2.34 -2.97 -9.25
N TYR A 45 -1.94 -2.58 -10.46
CA TYR A 45 -0.64 -2.90 -11.05
C TYR A 45 0.54 -2.48 -10.17
N VAL A 46 0.39 -1.49 -9.28
CA VAL A 46 1.45 -1.06 -8.34
C VAL A 46 1.82 -2.17 -7.35
N LEU A 47 0.90 -3.09 -7.05
CA LEU A 47 1.16 -4.26 -6.20
C LEU A 47 1.64 -5.48 -7.00
N GLU A 48 1.32 -5.53 -8.29
CA GLU A 48 1.74 -6.60 -9.19
C GLU A 48 3.10 -6.32 -9.83
N GLU A 49 3.54 -5.07 -9.81
CA GLU A 49 4.83 -4.65 -10.35
C GLU A 49 5.92 -5.47 -9.65
N PRO A 50 6.69 -6.27 -10.40
CA PRO A 50 7.71 -7.11 -9.82
C PRO A 50 8.69 -6.22 -9.05
N LEU A 51 9.07 -6.69 -7.85
CA LEU A 51 10.15 -6.09 -7.11
C LEU A 51 11.34 -5.93 -8.06
N GLY A 52 11.86 -4.70 -8.14
CA GLY A 52 12.91 -4.32 -9.08
C GLY A 52 14.12 -5.25 -9.03
N GLU A 53 15.00 -5.13 -10.02
CA GLU A 53 16.12 -6.04 -10.20
C GLU A 53 16.91 -6.28 -8.91
N ALA A 54 17.20 -7.55 -8.64
CA ALA A 54 17.90 -7.94 -7.44
C ALA A 54 19.22 -7.15 -7.32
N PRO A 55 19.54 -6.61 -6.13
CA PRO A 55 20.76 -5.86 -5.96
C PRO A 55 21.97 -6.75 -6.31
N PRO A 56 22.99 -6.20 -6.98
CA PRO A 56 24.14 -6.96 -7.44
C PRO A 56 24.89 -7.62 -6.27
N ALA A 57 25.62 -8.70 -6.52
CA ALA A 57 26.23 -9.52 -5.47
C ALA A 57 27.19 -8.75 -4.54
N ASN A 58 27.79 -7.67 -5.06
CA ASN A 58 28.67 -6.74 -4.35
C ASN A 58 27.92 -5.61 -3.61
N ALA A 59 26.59 -5.55 -3.68
CA ALA A 59 25.81 -4.55 -2.97
C ALA A 59 25.95 -4.71 -1.44
N PRO A 60 25.84 -3.61 -0.67
CA PRO A 60 25.89 -3.65 0.78
C PRO A 60 24.92 -4.69 1.36
N ALA A 61 25.34 -5.38 2.43
CA ALA A 61 24.52 -6.40 3.08
C ALA A 61 23.13 -5.86 3.48
N ALA A 62 23.03 -4.58 3.86
CA ALA A 62 21.76 -3.91 4.14
C ALA A 62 20.81 -3.89 2.93
N ALA A 63 21.31 -3.57 1.72
CA ALA A 63 20.51 -3.56 0.49
C ALA A 63 20.06 -4.98 0.12
N ARG A 64 20.97 -5.96 0.24
CA ARG A 64 20.66 -7.37 -0.01
C ARG A 64 19.63 -7.93 0.98
N ASN A 65 19.74 -7.55 2.26
CA ASN A 65 18.80 -7.98 3.31
C ASN A 65 17.44 -7.30 3.18
N ALA A 66 17.39 -6.02 2.80
CA ALA A 66 16.15 -5.30 2.52
C ALA A 66 15.40 -5.94 1.33
N HIS A 67 16.11 -6.26 0.24
CA HIS A 67 15.53 -6.95 -0.91
C HIS A 67 14.98 -8.34 -0.54
N LYS A 68 15.74 -9.11 0.24
CA LYS A 68 15.28 -10.42 0.75
C LYS A 68 14.03 -10.31 1.62
N LYS A 69 14.00 -9.35 2.56
CA LYS A 69 12.87 -9.12 3.46
C LYS A 69 11.61 -8.70 2.68
N CYS A 70 11.76 -7.87 1.66
CA CYS A 70 10.66 -7.44 0.81
C CYS A 70 10.10 -8.60 -0.02
N ASN A 71 10.97 -9.43 -0.64
CA ASN A 71 10.54 -10.63 -1.37
C ASN A 71 9.77 -11.62 -0.48
N THR A 72 10.23 -11.87 0.75
CA THR A 72 9.51 -12.76 1.69
C THR A 72 8.15 -12.21 2.11
N GLN A 73 8.02 -10.89 2.27
CA GLN A 73 6.75 -10.24 2.63
C GLN A 73 5.76 -10.27 1.44
N THR A 74 6.26 -10.02 0.23
CA THR A 74 5.44 -10.01 -0.99
C THR A 74 4.97 -11.41 -1.38
N GLN A 75 5.79 -12.45 -1.22
CA GLN A 75 5.32 -13.84 -1.40
C GLN A 75 4.19 -14.20 -0.44
N MET A 76 4.27 -13.80 0.82
CA MET A 76 3.20 -14.03 1.80
C MET A 76 1.91 -13.25 1.47
N GLY A 77 2.01 -12.08 0.83
CA GLY A 77 0.86 -11.31 0.35
C GLY A 77 0.22 -11.90 -0.91
N ILE A 78 1.02 -12.29 -1.90
CA ILE A 78 0.54 -12.88 -3.17
C ILE A 78 -0.13 -14.24 -2.93
N LEU A 79 0.43 -15.09 -2.06
CA LEU A 79 -0.15 -16.38 -1.70
C LEU A 79 -1.53 -16.26 -1.01
N LYS A 80 -1.80 -15.14 -0.32
CA LYS A 80 -3.09 -14.89 0.34
C LYS A 80 -4.19 -14.40 -0.60
N ILE A 81 -3.85 -13.88 -1.77
CA ILE A 81 -4.79 -13.33 -2.75
C ILE A 81 -5.23 -14.39 -3.79
N LYS A 82 -4.60 -15.58 -3.77
CA LYS A 82 -4.91 -16.71 -4.66
C LYS A 82 -5.90 -17.74 -4.08
N ILE A 83 -6.62 -17.41 -3.00
CA ILE A 83 -7.65 -18.27 -2.39
C ILE A 83 -9.03 -17.89 -2.95
#